data_AF-A0A432FUP3-F1
#
_entry.id   AF-A0A432FUP3-F1
#
_cell.length_a   1.000
_cell.length_b   1.000
_cell.length_c   1.000
_cell.angle_alpha   90.00
_cell.angle_beta   90.00
_cell.angle_gamma   90.00
#
_symmetry.space_group_name_H-M   'P 1'
#
loop_
_entity.id
_entity.type
_entity.pdbx_description
1 polymer ?
#
loop_
_entity_poly.entity_id
_entity_poly.type
_entity_poly.pdbx_seq_one_letter_code
_entity_poly.pdbx_strand_id
1 'polypeptide(L)'
;MIKGPTGCGKTRFIEHMAARLGRPLHTVSCHDDLTAADLVGRHLIGDSGTFWVDGPLTRAVREGAICYLDEVVEARKDTTVVIHPLTDDRRILPIERTGETLKAPPEFMLVVSYNPGYQNLLKGMKPSTRQRFVGMSFHFPDAELEQRILVEETGIREKQAAALVKLAESLRVLKDHDLEEAASTRLLIYAARLINSGMDSAEACLAAMAEPLTDDEETLRALTEIITISFPGG
;
A
#
# COMPACT_ATOMS: atom_id res chain seq x y z
N MET A 1 6.31 8.85 -6.72
CA MET A 1 5.53 8.89 -5.46
C MET A 1 4.07 8.58 -5.78
N ILE A 2 3.53 7.52 -5.18
CA ILE A 2 2.13 7.12 -5.33
C ILE A 2 1.38 7.50 -4.05
N LYS A 3 0.27 8.21 -4.15
CA LYS A 3 -0.56 8.57 -2.98
C LYS A 3 -1.99 8.13 -3.21
N GLY A 4 -2.69 7.67 -2.18
CA GLY A 4 -4.09 7.24 -2.30
C GLY A 4 -4.53 6.44 -1.07
N PRO A 5 -5.83 6.16 -0.89
CA PRO A 5 -6.32 5.45 0.28
C PRO A 5 -5.76 4.02 0.37
N THR A 6 -5.88 3.39 1.54
CA THR A 6 -5.53 1.97 1.68
C THR A 6 -6.38 1.11 0.75
N GLY A 7 -5.79 0.02 0.25
CA GLY A 7 -6.52 -0.97 -0.54
C GLY A 7 -7.01 -0.53 -1.92
N CYS A 8 -6.55 0.60 -2.47
CA CYS A 8 -6.90 1.05 -3.83
C CYS A 8 -5.96 0.53 -4.95
N GLY A 9 -5.06 -0.41 -4.65
CA GLY A 9 -4.22 -1.07 -5.66
C GLY A 9 -2.84 -0.46 -5.93
N LYS A 10 -2.33 0.46 -5.09
CA LYS A 10 -1.00 1.07 -5.24
C LYS A 10 0.13 0.06 -5.41
N THR A 11 0.24 -0.89 -4.47
CA THR A 11 1.30 -1.93 -4.49
C THR A 11 1.19 -2.82 -5.72
N ARG A 12 -0.02 -3.28 -6.04
CA ARG A 12 -0.29 -4.10 -7.24
C ARG A 12 0.04 -3.38 -8.55
N PHE A 13 -0.19 -2.07 -8.61
CA PHE A 13 0.23 -1.25 -9.74
C PHE A 13 1.76 -1.24 -9.90
N ILE A 14 2.52 -1.10 -8.80
CA ILE A 14 3.99 -1.12 -8.86
C ILE A 14 4.52 -2.50 -9.27
N GLU A 15 3.93 -3.58 -8.76
CA GLU A 15 4.24 -4.96 -9.17
C GLU A 15 3.99 -5.16 -10.68
N HIS A 16 2.83 -4.71 -11.17
CA HIS A 16 2.50 -4.77 -12.60
C HIS A 16 3.50 -3.98 -13.45
N MET A 17 3.88 -2.78 -13.01
CA MET A 17 4.85 -1.96 -13.73
C MET A 17 6.25 -2.56 -13.72
N ALA A 18 6.69 -3.17 -12.61
CA ALA A 18 7.95 -3.88 -12.54
C ALA A 18 8.00 -5.05 -13.54
N ALA A 19 6.95 -5.87 -13.56
CA ALA A 19 6.80 -6.98 -14.51
C ALA A 19 6.79 -6.48 -15.96
N ARG A 20 6.01 -5.43 -16.25
CA ARG A 20 5.91 -4.84 -17.60
C ARG A 20 7.23 -4.24 -18.09
N LEU A 21 8.03 -3.69 -17.19
CA LEU A 21 9.34 -3.12 -17.51
C LEU A 21 10.47 -4.17 -17.51
N GLY A 22 10.18 -5.42 -17.12
CA GLY A 22 11.19 -6.46 -16.96
C GLY A 22 12.24 -6.13 -15.91
N ARG A 23 11.85 -5.41 -14.84
CA ARG A 23 12.76 -4.97 -13.77
C ARG A 23 12.49 -5.74 -12.47
N PRO A 24 13.52 -6.18 -11.74
CA PRO A 24 13.34 -6.70 -10.39
C PRO A 24 12.70 -5.65 -9.48
N LEU A 25 11.92 -6.11 -8.49
CA LEU A 25 11.25 -5.26 -7.52
C LEU A 25 11.69 -5.65 -6.10
N HIS A 26 12.30 -4.70 -5.39
CA HIS A 26 12.60 -4.81 -3.97
C HIS A 26 11.59 -3.95 -3.20
N THR A 27 10.57 -4.59 -2.65
CA THR A 27 9.58 -3.93 -1.79
C THR A 27 10.05 -3.89 -0.34
N VAL A 28 9.94 -2.73 0.29
CA VAL A 28 10.21 -2.53 1.73
C VAL A 28 8.96 -1.94 2.37
N SER A 29 8.37 -2.67 3.31
CA SER A 29 7.29 -2.15 4.15
C SER A 29 7.88 -1.27 5.25
N CYS A 30 7.59 0.02 5.21
CA CYS A 30 8.09 0.96 6.20
C CYS A 30 7.27 0.91 7.50
N HIS A 31 7.96 1.03 8.62
CA HIS A 31 7.41 1.06 9.97
C HIS A 31 8.35 1.84 10.91
N ASP A 32 7.89 2.18 12.11
CA ASP A 32 8.64 3.04 13.04
C ASP A 32 9.98 2.44 13.51
N ASP A 33 10.13 1.11 13.47
CA ASP A 33 11.39 0.42 13.81
C ASP A 33 12.36 0.26 12.62
N LEU A 34 11.98 0.66 11.40
CA LEU A 34 12.85 0.55 10.23
C LEU A 34 14.01 1.53 10.35
N THR A 35 15.24 1.04 10.33
CA THR A 35 16.45 1.86 10.40
C THR A 35 17.10 2.07 9.04
N ALA A 36 17.96 3.09 8.92
CA ALA A 36 18.78 3.29 7.73
C ALA A 36 19.70 2.08 7.44
N ALA A 37 20.17 1.38 8.48
CA ALA A 37 20.98 0.17 8.33
C ALA A 37 20.18 -1.00 7.73
N ASP A 38 18.88 -1.10 8.01
CA ASP A 38 18.04 -2.13 7.41
C ASP A 38 17.82 -1.88 5.91
N LEU A 39 17.75 -0.61 5.48
CA LEU A 39 17.65 -0.22 4.07
C LEU A 39 18.97 -0.40 3.31
N VAL A 40 20.07 0.10 3.87
CA VAL A 40 21.39 0.15 3.20
C VAL A 40 22.15 -1.16 3.38
N GLY A 41 22.10 -1.76 4.55
CA GLY A 41 22.87 -2.94 4.89
C GLY A 41 23.60 -2.80 6.21
N ARG A 42 24.08 -3.93 6.69
CA ARG A 42 24.71 -4.05 8.00
C ARG A 42 25.79 -5.13 8.00
N HIS A 43 26.70 -5.01 8.95
CA HIS A 43 27.65 -6.08 9.25
C HIS A 43 26.98 -7.13 10.12
N LEU A 44 27.11 -8.40 9.73
CA LEU A 44 26.73 -9.55 10.54
C LEU A 44 27.98 -10.26 11.04
N ILE A 45 27.87 -10.87 12.21
CA ILE A 45 28.92 -11.70 12.80
C ILE A 45 28.54 -13.15 12.54
N GLY A 46 29.41 -13.88 11.86
CA GLY A 46 29.30 -15.33 11.67
C GLY A 46 30.56 -16.05 12.13
N ASP A 47 30.57 -17.37 11.94
CA ASP A 47 31.65 -18.25 12.42
C ASP A 47 33.02 -17.91 11.83
N SER A 48 33.06 -17.34 10.61
CA SER A 48 34.27 -16.90 9.91
C SER A 48 34.63 -15.43 10.14
N GLY A 49 33.96 -14.75 11.09
CA GLY A 49 34.15 -13.34 11.39
C GLY A 49 33.02 -12.43 10.90
N THR A 50 33.33 -11.14 10.80
CA THR A 50 32.36 -10.11 10.42
C THR A 50 32.28 -9.95 8.90
N PHE A 51 31.08 -10.00 8.33
CA PHE A 51 30.85 -9.79 6.89
C PHE A 51 29.71 -8.82 6.64
N TRP A 52 29.74 -8.14 5.49
CA TRP A 52 28.72 -7.18 5.08
C TRP A 52 27.55 -7.87 4.38
N VAL A 53 26.33 -7.42 4.68
CA VAL A 53 25.12 -7.83 3.98
C VAL A 53 24.39 -6.60 3.47
N ASP A 54 24.22 -6.51 2.16
CA ASP A 54 23.46 -5.43 1.50
C ASP A 54 21.99 -5.47 1.92
N GLY A 55 21.46 -4.29 2.27
CA GLY A 55 20.03 -4.08 2.44
C GLY A 55 19.29 -3.99 1.09
N PRO A 56 17.95 -3.98 1.11
CA PRO A 56 17.13 -3.96 -0.11
C PRO A 56 17.37 -2.72 -0.98
N LEU A 57 17.65 -1.55 -0.40
CA LEU A 57 17.97 -0.35 -1.19
C LEU A 57 19.29 -0.52 -1.94
N THR A 58 20.31 -1.04 -1.25
CA THR A 58 21.63 -1.27 -1.84
C THR A 58 21.58 -2.32 -2.94
N ARG A 59 20.91 -3.45 -2.70
CA ARG A 59 20.70 -4.47 -3.75
C ARG A 59 20.00 -3.89 -4.97
N ALA A 60 18.93 -3.12 -4.75
CA ALA A 60 18.21 -2.51 -5.85
C ALA A 60 19.07 -1.54 -6.67
N VAL A 61 19.93 -0.75 -6.00
CA VAL A 61 20.89 0.14 -6.67
C VAL A 61 21.90 -0.67 -7.49
N ARG A 62 22.50 -1.73 -6.93
CA ARG A 62 23.48 -2.57 -7.65
C ARG A 62 22.88 -3.27 -8.87
N GLU A 63 21.63 -3.73 -8.76
CA GLU A 63 20.94 -4.49 -9.80
C GLU A 63 20.27 -3.61 -10.86
N GLY A 64 20.16 -2.29 -10.64
CA GLY A 64 19.33 -1.43 -11.49
C GLY A 64 17.84 -1.76 -11.40
N ALA A 65 17.39 -2.21 -10.23
CA ALA A 65 16.04 -2.64 -9.95
C ALA A 65 15.14 -1.46 -9.54
N ILE A 66 13.85 -1.77 -9.35
CA ILE A 66 12.91 -0.87 -8.68
C ILE A 66 13.01 -1.11 -7.17
N CYS A 67 13.30 -0.08 -6.39
CA CYS A 67 13.14 -0.09 -4.95
C CYS A 67 11.83 0.61 -4.58
N TYR A 68 10.91 -0.12 -3.96
CA TYR A 68 9.61 0.40 -3.56
C TYR A 68 9.52 0.50 -2.04
N LEU A 69 9.44 1.72 -1.51
CA LEU A 69 9.20 1.99 -0.09
C LEU A 69 7.69 2.18 0.14
N ASP A 70 7.04 1.15 0.65
CA ASP A 70 5.60 1.15 0.92
C ASP A 70 5.34 1.79 2.29
N GLU A 71 4.36 2.70 2.36
CA GLU A 71 4.05 3.50 3.57
C GLU A 71 5.26 4.27 4.12
N VAL A 72 6.04 4.93 3.24
CA VAL A 72 7.34 5.56 3.58
C VAL A 72 7.28 6.57 4.73
N VAL A 73 6.09 7.10 5.01
CA VAL A 73 5.80 8.04 6.09
C VAL A 73 5.77 7.39 7.48
N GLU A 74 5.61 6.07 7.56
CA GLU A 74 5.71 5.29 8.81
C GLU A 74 7.18 5.06 9.21
N ALA A 75 8.13 5.23 8.29
CA ALA A 75 9.54 5.19 8.64
C ALA A 75 9.97 6.47 9.36
N ARG A 76 10.93 6.33 10.27
CA ARG A 76 11.53 7.48 10.94
C ARG A 76 12.19 8.45 9.95
N LYS A 77 12.24 9.73 10.33
CA LYS A 77 12.76 10.81 9.49
C LYS A 77 14.24 10.62 9.14
N ASP A 78 15.05 10.10 10.05
CA ASP A 78 16.45 9.73 9.85
C ASP A 78 16.61 8.52 8.89
N THR A 79 15.67 7.58 8.89
CA THR A 79 15.64 6.50 7.90
C THR A 79 15.33 7.03 6.50
N THR A 80 14.36 7.95 6.36
CA THR A 80 13.94 8.46 5.04
C THR A 80 14.90 9.47 4.41
N VAL A 81 15.87 10.05 5.13
CA VAL A 81 16.87 10.93 4.51
C VAL A 81 17.91 10.15 3.70
N VAL A 82 18.06 8.85 3.93
CA VAL A 82 19.05 8.00 3.24
C VAL A 82 18.82 7.93 1.73
N ILE A 83 17.58 8.14 1.29
CA ILE A 83 17.22 8.15 -0.13
C ILE A 83 17.44 9.50 -0.82
N HIS A 84 17.77 10.58 -0.09
CA HIS A 84 17.92 11.91 -0.70
C HIS A 84 19.02 11.95 -1.76
N PRO A 85 20.23 11.39 -1.53
CA PRO A 85 21.29 11.37 -2.54
C PRO A 85 20.95 10.55 -3.81
N LEU A 86 20.00 9.61 -3.71
CA LEU A 86 19.50 8.83 -4.85
C LEU A 86 18.49 9.60 -5.71
N THR A 87 17.93 10.70 -5.20
CA THR A 87 16.89 11.52 -5.85
C THR A 87 17.40 12.85 -6.37
N ASP A 88 18.66 13.21 -6.10
CA ASP A 88 19.31 14.37 -6.71
C ASP A 88 20.10 13.97 -7.97
N ASP A 89 20.66 14.95 -8.67
CA ASP A 89 21.34 14.76 -9.95
C ASP A 89 22.54 13.80 -9.88
N ARG A 90 23.11 13.57 -8.68
CA ARG A 90 24.26 12.68 -8.50
C ARG A 90 23.85 11.22 -8.56
N ARG A 91 22.62 10.89 -8.12
CA ARG A 91 22.07 9.53 -8.02
C ARG A 91 23.07 8.55 -7.37
N ILE A 92 23.52 8.85 -6.15
CA ILE A 92 24.49 8.02 -5.42
C ILE A 92 23.89 7.44 -4.14
N LEU A 93 24.45 6.32 -3.67
CA LEU A 93 24.18 5.74 -2.35
C LEU A 93 25.51 5.56 -1.61
N PRO A 94 25.87 6.47 -0.69
CA PRO A 94 27.01 6.30 0.20
C PRO A 94 26.72 5.21 1.23
N ILE A 95 27.66 4.26 1.38
CA ILE A 95 27.63 3.20 2.38
C ILE A 95 28.76 3.46 3.37
N GLU A 96 28.52 4.36 4.33
CA GLU A 96 29.56 4.81 5.27
C GLU A 96 30.26 3.69 6.03
N ARG A 97 29.53 2.60 6.32
CA ARG A 97 30.05 1.44 7.06
C ARG A 97 31.08 0.63 6.28
N THR A 98 31.06 0.65 4.96
CA THR A 98 32.03 -0.04 4.10
C THR A 98 33.00 0.94 3.42
N GLY A 99 32.72 2.25 3.48
CA GLY A 99 33.45 3.28 2.74
C GLY A 99 33.12 3.31 1.24
N GLU A 100 32.19 2.48 0.79
CA GLU A 100 31.77 2.41 -0.60
C GLU A 100 30.78 3.53 -0.95
N THR A 101 30.84 4.04 -2.18
CA THR A 101 29.80 4.92 -2.72
C THR A 101 29.31 4.34 -4.03
N LEU A 102 28.06 3.89 -4.05
CA LEU A 102 27.43 3.35 -5.25
C LEU A 102 26.89 4.49 -6.11
N LYS A 103 27.10 4.38 -7.42
CA LYS A 103 26.38 5.20 -8.40
C LYS A 103 25.20 4.40 -8.92
N ALA A 104 23.99 4.93 -8.76
CA ALA A 104 22.80 4.26 -9.24
C ALA A 104 22.80 4.23 -10.77
N PRO A 105 22.62 3.05 -11.38
CA PRO A 105 22.58 2.91 -12.83
C PRO A 105 21.31 3.60 -13.38
N PRO A 106 21.28 3.98 -14.67
CA PRO A 106 20.11 4.60 -15.31
C PRO A 106 18.81 3.85 -15.04
N GLU A 107 18.89 2.53 -14.99
CA GLU A 107 17.85 1.54 -14.76
C GLU A 107 17.18 1.60 -13.39
N PHE A 108 17.93 2.00 -12.35
CA PHE A 108 17.43 2.04 -10.98
C PHE A 108 16.26 3.02 -10.86
N MET A 109 15.19 2.58 -10.20
CA MET A 109 14.02 3.42 -9.95
C MET A 109 13.66 3.40 -8.47
N LEU A 110 13.54 4.58 -7.87
CA LEU A 110 13.01 4.72 -6.52
C LEU A 110 11.52 5.08 -6.58
N VAL A 111 10.69 4.25 -5.95
CA VAL A 111 9.26 4.47 -5.80
C VAL A 111 8.93 4.53 -4.31
N VAL A 112 8.04 5.45 -3.94
CA VAL A 112 7.52 5.57 -2.58
C VAL A 112 6.00 5.66 -2.61
N SER A 113 5.31 5.09 -1.63
CA SER A 113 3.88 5.27 -1.43
C SER A 113 3.56 5.83 -0.04
N TYR A 114 2.38 6.43 0.11
CA TYR A 114 1.77 6.70 1.41
C TYR A 114 0.26 6.95 1.29
N ASN A 115 -0.45 6.82 2.40
CA ASN A 115 -1.88 7.12 2.50
C ASN A 115 -2.11 8.55 3.06
N PRO A 116 -2.52 9.54 2.23
CA PRO A 116 -2.87 10.86 2.75
C PRO A 116 -4.15 10.78 3.58
N GLY A 117 -4.11 11.30 4.82
CA GLY A 117 -5.26 11.36 5.73
C GLY A 117 -5.35 10.22 6.76
N TYR A 118 -4.59 9.13 6.58
CA TYR A 118 -4.50 8.03 7.56
C TYR A 118 -3.71 8.41 8.83
N GLN A 119 -2.94 9.50 8.77
CA GLN A 119 -1.91 9.78 9.76
C GLN A 119 -2.16 11.07 10.53
N ASN A 120 -1.82 11.02 11.81
CA ASN A 120 -1.60 12.18 12.67
C ASN A 120 -0.93 13.31 11.89
N LEU A 121 -1.45 14.54 12.00
CA LEU A 121 -0.94 15.78 11.38
C LEU A 121 0.60 15.96 11.49
N LEU A 122 1.24 15.27 12.44
CA LEU A 122 2.66 15.32 12.76
C LEU A 122 3.56 14.34 11.97
N LYS A 123 3.01 13.28 11.36
CA LYS A 123 3.76 12.22 10.64
C LYS A 123 3.75 12.35 9.11
N GLY A 124 3.30 13.48 8.55
CA GLY A 124 3.35 13.71 7.11
C GLY A 124 4.77 13.80 6.52
N MET A 125 4.88 13.48 5.23
CA MET A 125 6.14 13.63 4.49
C MET A 125 6.53 15.12 4.36
N LYS A 126 7.78 15.46 4.72
CA LYS A 126 8.31 16.82 4.61
C LYS A 126 8.21 17.35 3.17
N PRO A 127 7.90 18.65 2.95
CA PRO A 127 7.88 19.24 1.60
C PRO A 127 9.17 19.02 0.81
N SER A 128 10.33 19.11 1.46
CA SER A 128 11.64 18.88 0.84
C SER A 128 11.84 17.45 0.32
N THR A 129 11.23 16.45 0.95
CA THR A 129 11.22 15.07 0.44
C THR A 129 10.25 14.95 -0.73
N ARG A 130 9.04 15.51 -0.62
CA ARG A 130 8.01 15.43 -1.68
C ARG A 130 8.45 16.07 -2.99
N GLN A 131 9.14 17.22 -2.93
CA GLN A 131 9.63 17.94 -4.12
C GLN A 131 10.74 17.21 -4.90
N ARG A 132 11.19 16.04 -4.41
CA ARG A 132 12.15 15.16 -5.10
C ARG A 132 11.47 14.06 -5.94
N PHE A 133 10.14 14.02 -5.97
CA PHE A 133 9.38 12.98 -6.67
C PHE A 133 8.36 13.55 -7.65
N VAL A 134 8.23 12.87 -8.78
CA VAL A 134 7.01 12.93 -9.59
C VAL A 134 5.89 12.18 -8.87
N GLY A 135 4.70 12.77 -8.81
CA GLY A 135 3.55 12.27 -8.05
C GLY A 135 2.41 11.74 -8.91
N MET A 136 1.79 10.65 -8.49
CA MET A 136 0.53 10.13 -9.04
C MET A 136 -0.46 9.87 -7.90
N SER A 137 -1.71 10.29 -8.09
CA SER A 137 -2.80 10.05 -7.14
C SER A 137 -3.60 8.83 -7.57
N PHE A 138 -3.92 7.97 -6.61
CA PHE A 138 -4.85 6.86 -6.72
C PHE A 138 -6.08 7.17 -5.89
N HIS A 139 -7.22 6.79 -6.42
CA HIS A 139 -8.51 6.79 -5.76
C HIS A 139 -9.10 5.39 -5.86
N PHE A 140 -10.24 5.15 -5.22
CA PHE A 140 -11.00 3.94 -5.56
C PHE A 140 -11.42 4.02 -7.04
N PRO A 141 -11.44 2.88 -7.76
CA PRO A 141 -11.86 2.87 -9.16
C PRO A 141 -13.31 3.36 -9.31
N ASP A 142 -13.69 3.74 -10.52
CA ASP A 142 -15.10 3.91 -10.85
C ASP A 142 -15.86 2.57 -10.72
N ALA A 143 -17.18 2.63 -10.63
CA ALA A 143 -18.01 1.46 -10.37
C ALA A 143 -17.81 0.34 -11.41
N GLU A 144 -17.66 0.69 -12.68
CA GLU A 144 -17.50 -0.29 -13.76
C GLU A 144 -16.15 -1.01 -13.66
N LEU A 145 -15.07 -0.28 -13.42
CA LEU A 145 -13.74 -0.85 -13.22
C LEU A 145 -13.68 -1.65 -11.91
N GLU A 146 -14.25 -1.17 -10.81
CA GLU A 146 -14.23 -1.89 -9.54
C GLU A 146 -15.01 -3.22 -9.62
N GLN A 147 -16.16 -3.24 -10.30
CA GLN A 147 -16.91 -4.47 -10.56
C GLN A 147 -16.08 -5.49 -11.34
N ARG A 148 -15.41 -5.06 -12.42
CA ARG A 148 -14.53 -5.94 -13.19
C ARG A 148 -13.39 -6.50 -12.36
N ILE A 149 -12.76 -5.66 -11.53
CA ILE A 149 -11.72 -6.11 -10.59
C ILE A 149 -12.27 -7.22 -9.68
N LEU A 150 -13.47 -7.06 -9.11
CA LEU A 150 -14.04 -8.09 -8.25
C LEU A 150 -14.30 -9.39 -9.00
N VAL A 151 -14.88 -9.33 -10.21
CA VAL A 151 -15.15 -10.51 -11.03
C VAL A 151 -13.85 -11.22 -11.39
N GLU A 152 -12.82 -10.50 -11.84
CA GLU A 152 -11.53 -11.08 -12.22
C GLU A 152 -10.76 -11.67 -11.03
N GLU A 153 -10.75 -10.99 -9.88
CA GLU A 153 -9.97 -11.42 -8.71
C GLU A 153 -10.63 -12.53 -7.89
N THR A 154 -11.95 -12.73 -8.02
CA THR A 154 -12.71 -13.61 -7.12
C THR A 154 -13.63 -14.60 -7.82
N GLY A 155 -14.01 -14.36 -9.08
CA GLY A 155 -14.92 -15.21 -9.84
C GLY A 155 -16.40 -15.06 -9.47
N ILE A 156 -16.79 -14.06 -8.68
CA ILE A 156 -18.21 -13.81 -8.36
C ILE A 156 -19.02 -13.40 -9.58
N ARG A 157 -20.35 -13.55 -9.50
CA ARG A 157 -21.27 -13.11 -10.56
C ARG A 157 -21.28 -11.58 -10.65
N GLU A 158 -21.42 -11.05 -11.87
CA GLU A 158 -21.50 -9.59 -12.12
C GLU A 158 -22.55 -8.89 -11.27
N LYS A 159 -23.73 -9.52 -11.07
CA LYS A 159 -24.78 -8.97 -10.20
C LYS A 159 -24.33 -8.81 -8.74
N GLN A 160 -23.54 -9.75 -8.22
CA GLN A 160 -22.99 -9.68 -6.85
C GLN A 160 -21.89 -8.62 -6.78
N ALA A 161 -21.04 -8.53 -7.80
CA ALA A 161 -20.01 -7.49 -7.89
C ALA A 161 -20.64 -6.08 -7.89
N ALA A 162 -21.68 -5.88 -8.70
CA ALA A 162 -22.43 -4.62 -8.75
C ALA A 162 -23.07 -4.26 -7.40
N ALA A 163 -23.63 -5.24 -6.69
CA ALA A 163 -24.21 -5.02 -5.37
C ALA A 163 -23.14 -4.64 -4.33
N LEU A 164 -21.99 -5.32 -4.30
CA LEU A 164 -20.87 -5.01 -3.41
C LEU A 164 -20.30 -3.61 -3.66
N VAL A 165 -20.13 -3.22 -4.93
CA VAL A 165 -19.63 -1.90 -5.29
C VAL A 165 -20.63 -0.81 -4.89
N LYS A 166 -21.93 -1.01 -5.13
CA LYS A 166 -22.97 -0.07 -4.71
C LYS A 166 -23.03 0.10 -3.18
N LEU A 167 -22.90 -1.01 -2.44
CA LEU A 167 -22.78 -0.98 -0.98
C LEU A 167 -21.55 -0.15 -0.58
N ALA A 168 -20.39 -0.44 -1.17
CA ALA A 168 -19.15 0.27 -0.86
C ALA A 168 -19.24 1.78 -1.15
N GLU A 169 -19.86 2.19 -2.26
CA GLU A 169 -20.11 3.60 -2.55
C GLU A 169 -20.93 4.27 -1.44
N SER A 170 -21.97 3.57 -0.96
CA SER A 170 -22.80 4.07 0.15
C SER A 170 -22.00 4.19 1.44
N LEU A 171 -21.15 3.21 1.76
CA LEU A 171 -20.27 3.25 2.94
C LEU A 171 -19.19 4.34 2.83
N ARG A 172 -18.65 4.58 1.63
CA ARG A 172 -17.62 5.60 1.38
C ARG A 172 -18.14 7.02 1.59
N VAL A 173 -19.45 7.26 1.44
CA VAL A 173 -20.08 8.56 1.71
C VAL A 173 -20.13 8.86 3.21
N LEU A 174 -20.14 7.84 4.08
CA LEU A 174 -20.10 7.99 5.55
C LEU A 174 -18.71 8.36 6.08
N LYS A 175 -17.70 8.29 5.21
CA LYS A 175 -16.35 8.73 5.53
C LYS A 175 -16.37 10.22 5.91
N ASP A 176 -15.65 10.57 6.98
CA ASP A 176 -15.57 11.91 7.59
C ASP A 176 -16.78 12.31 8.48
N HIS A 177 -17.82 11.47 8.56
CA HIS A 177 -18.93 11.62 9.51
C HIS A 177 -18.92 10.56 10.60
N ASP A 178 -19.07 9.30 10.20
CA ASP A 178 -19.28 8.17 11.11
C ASP A 178 -18.18 7.11 11.01
N LEU A 179 -17.30 7.23 10.00
CA LEU A 179 -16.19 6.30 9.77
C LEU A 179 -14.84 7.00 9.71
N GLU A 180 -13.86 6.41 10.40
CA GLU A 180 -12.45 6.81 10.29
C GLU A 180 -11.87 6.48 8.89
N GLU A 181 -12.36 5.40 8.28
CA GLU A 181 -11.89 4.92 6.98
C GLU A 181 -13.03 4.63 6.00
N ALA A 182 -12.72 4.82 4.71
CA ALA A 182 -13.62 4.41 3.65
C ALA A 182 -13.45 2.93 3.33
N ALA A 183 -14.55 2.26 2.97
CA ALA A 183 -14.56 0.88 2.49
C ALA A 183 -13.60 0.69 1.30
N SER A 184 -12.48 0.01 1.53
CA SER A 184 -11.45 -0.19 0.50
C SER A 184 -11.81 -1.32 -0.46
N THR A 185 -11.33 -1.27 -1.71
CA THR A 185 -11.51 -2.36 -2.69
C THR A 185 -11.03 -3.72 -2.16
N ARG A 186 -10.06 -3.73 -1.24
CA ARG A 186 -9.62 -4.96 -0.54
C ARG A 186 -10.75 -5.61 0.27
N LEU A 187 -11.55 -4.83 1.00
CA LEU A 187 -12.68 -5.35 1.79
C LEU A 187 -13.75 -5.95 0.86
N LEU A 188 -14.00 -5.33 -0.29
CA LEU A 188 -14.93 -5.86 -1.29
C LEU A 188 -14.41 -7.20 -1.85
N ILE A 189 -13.10 -7.33 -2.09
CA ILE A 189 -12.49 -8.60 -2.52
C ILE A 189 -12.67 -9.68 -1.44
N TYR A 190 -12.55 -9.35 -0.15
CA TYR A 190 -12.78 -10.30 0.93
C TYR A 190 -14.25 -10.73 1.00
N ALA A 191 -15.19 -9.79 0.97
CA ALA A 191 -16.63 -10.09 0.94
C ALA A 191 -16.98 -10.97 -0.27
N ALA A 192 -16.47 -10.61 -1.46
CA ALA A 192 -16.65 -11.37 -2.69
C ALA A 192 -16.12 -12.81 -2.58
N ARG A 193 -14.95 -13.03 -1.96
CA ARG A 193 -14.40 -14.38 -1.74
C ARG A 193 -15.27 -15.22 -0.80
N LEU A 194 -15.76 -14.62 0.29
CA LEU A 194 -16.66 -15.31 1.21
C LEU A 194 -17.97 -15.70 0.51
N ILE A 195 -18.57 -14.79 -0.24
CA ILE A 195 -19.78 -15.06 -1.04
C ILE A 195 -19.52 -16.17 -2.06
N ASN A 196 -18.38 -16.13 -2.75
CA ASN A 196 -18.03 -17.17 -3.73
C ASN A 196 -17.81 -18.54 -3.08
N SER A 197 -17.41 -18.58 -1.79
CA SER A 197 -17.31 -19.82 -1.02
C SER A 197 -18.65 -20.36 -0.51
N GLY A 198 -19.76 -19.65 -0.76
CA GLY A 198 -21.11 -20.06 -0.38
C GLY A 198 -21.64 -19.45 0.92
N MET A 199 -20.94 -18.46 1.49
CA MET A 199 -21.47 -17.68 2.63
C MET A 199 -22.62 -16.79 2.16
N ASP A 200 -23.59 -16.56 3.04
CA ASP A 200 -24.63 -15.56 2.80
C ASP A 200 -24.01 -14.18 2.51
N SER A 201 -24.65 -13.42 1.61
CA SER A 201 -24.10 -12.13 1.18
C SER A 201 -24.15 -11.06 2.26
N ALA A 202 -25.19 -11.04 3.11
CA ALA A 202 -25.25 -10.10 4.21
C ALA A 202 -24.23 -10.46 5.30
N GLU A 203 -24.13 -11.74 5.66
CA GLU A 203 -23.13 -12.24 6.62
C GLU A 203 -21.68 -11.97 6.14
N ALA A 204 -21.40 -12.22 4.87
CA ALA A 204 -20.10 -11.94 4.28
C ALA A 204 -19.74 -10.44 4.31
N CYS A 205 -20.70 -9.56 4.01
CA CYS A 205 -20.47 -8.11 4.06
C CYS A 205 -20.31 -7.62 5.50
N LEU A 206 -21.06 -8.16 6.45
CA LEU A 206 -20.90 -7.84 7.88
C LEU A 206 -19.46 -8.16 8.32
N ALA A 207 -19.02 -9.40 8.10
CA ALA A 207 -17.71 -9.88 8.54
C ALA A 207 -16.53 -9.20 7.82
N ALA A 208 -16.65 -8.95 6.50
CA ALA A 208 -15.53 -8.44 5.70
C ALA A 208 -15.53 -6.93 5.49
N MET A 209 -16.67 -6.25 5.67
CA MET A 209 -16.78 -4.81 5.44
C MET A 209 -17.15 -4.04 6.70
N ALA A 210 -18.19 -4.43 7.44
CA ALA A 210 -18.64 -3.64 8.59
C ALA A 210 -17.73 -3.80 9.82
N GLU A 211 -17.48 -5.03 10.26
CA GLU A 211 -16.62 -5.33 11.43
C GLU A 211 -15.23 -4.71 11.31
N PRO A 212 -14.54 -4.71 10.14
CA PRO A 212 -13.22 -4.07 10.04
C PRO A 212 -13.25 -2.54 9.94
N LEU A 213 -14.41 -1.92 9.73
CA LEU A 213 -14.52 -0.47 9.54
C LEU A 213 -14.77 0.29 10.84
N THR A 214 -15.29 -0.36 11.88
CA THR A 214 -15.62 0.31 13.14
C THR A 214 -15.76 -0.69 14.30
N ASP A 215 -15.26 -0.28 15.47
CA ASP A 215 -15.54 -0.95 16.76
C ASP A 215 -16.72 -0.29 17.51
N ASP A 216 -17.27 0.82 16.99
CA ASP A 216 -18.39 1.53 17.60
C ASP A 216 -19.71 0.79 17.34
N GLU A 217 -20.40 0.35 18.41
CA GLU A 217 -21.61 -0.46 18.31
C GLU A 217 -22.76 0.25 17.57
N GLU A 218 -22.90 1.58 17.72
CA GLU A 218 -23.97 2.34 17.08
C GLU A 218 -23.74 2.42 15.57
N THR A 219 -22.51 2.74 15.18
CA THR A 219 -22.06 2.75 13.79
C THR A 219 -22.19 1.35 13.18
N LEU A 220 -21.76 0.29 13.88
CA LEU A 220 -21.85 -1.08 13.40
C LEU A 220 -23.31 -1.50 13.14
N ARG A 221 -24.25 -1.11 14.01
CA ARG A 221 -25.69 -1.34 13.79
C ARG A 221 -26.17 -0.64 12.53
N ALA A 222 -25.81 0.64 12.34
CA ALA A 222 -26.18 1.39 11.14
C ALA A 222 -25.62 0.76 9.86
N LEU A 223 -24.35 0.32 9.87
CA LEU A 223 -23.74 -0.40 8.74
C LEU A 223 -24.48 -1.71 8.45
N THR A 224 -24.86 -2.46 9.49
CA THR A 224 -25.59 -3.72 9.36
C THR A 224 -26.96 -3.52 8.71
N GLU A 225 -27.67 -2.44 9.06
CA GLU A 225 -28.94 -2.07 8.41
C GLU A 225 -28.75 -1.78 6.91
N ILE A 226 -27.72 -1.00 6.57
CA ILE A 226 -27.39 -0.67 5.16
C ILE A 226 -27.07 -1.95 4.36
N ILE A 227 -26.31 -2.88 4.95
CA ILE A 227 -25.98 -4.18 4.35
C ILE A 227 -27.24 -5.00 4.12
N THR A 228 -28.11 -5.11 5.13
CA THR A 228 -29.36 -5.88 5.05
C THR A 228 -30.30 -5.34 3.97
N ILE A 229 -30.39 -4.01 3.83
CA ILE A 229 -31.16 -3.34 2.77
C ILE A 229 -30.56 -3.62 1.39
N SER A 230 -29.23 -3.72 1.29
CA SER A 230 -28.52 -3.96 0.03
C SER A 230 -28.64 -5.41 -0.46
N PHE A 231 -28.87 -6.36 0.46
CA PHE A 231 -29.02 -7.79 0.19
C PHE A 231 -30.30 -8.36 0.83
N PRO A 232 -31.49 -7.99 0.35
CA PRO A 232 -32.74 -8.49 0.92
C PRO A 232 -32.95 -9.97 0.57
N GLY A 233 -32.81 -10.85 1.58
CA GLY A 233 -33.17 -12.27 1.51
C GLY A 233 -32.07 -13.19 0.96
N GLY A 234 -31.07 -13.48 1.79
CA GLY A 234 -30.21 -14.67 1.64
C GLY A 234 -31.01 -15.96 1.70
#